data_AF-A0A7X6V0P7-F1
#
_entry.id   AF-A0A7X6V0P7-F1
#
_cell.length_a   1.000
_cell.length_b   1.000
_cell.length_c   1.000
_cell.angle_alpha   90.00
_cell.angle_beta   90.00
_cell.angle_gamma   90.00
#
_symmetry.space_group_name_H-M   'P 1'
#
loop_
_entity.id
_entity.type
_entity.pdbx_description
1 polymer ?
#
loop_
_entity_poly.entity_id
_entity_poly.type
_entity_poly.pdbx_seq_one_letter_code
_entity_poly.pdbx_strand_id
1 'polypeptide(L)'
;MMCRNRRIRLLGAGLLVVMGLGLASSWAQAPAPGSNILRIRGKLIPTKEKTPVYQTSVRSQTSGRPPEWWRVAVEYETAPEWIDELEFTFYAYLEDQSAKNAPVMFRGVVTYENVPKGRHVADIFLHPNVVARMGQVKQVALVIKHNGMVVATDSTSSRPNWWDGFPPKDGVLLNRTQTPFALVDYDSYNFIRAASPAR
;
A
#
# COMPACT_ATOMS: atom_id res chain seq x y z
N MET A 1 -82.46 -39.88 21.56
CA MET A 1 -82.70 -39.12 20.31
C MET A 1 -81.33 -38.78 19.74
N MET A 2 -80.73 -39.56 18.83
CA MET A 2 -81.12 -39.92 17.46
C MET A 2 -80.71 -38.85 16.44
N CYS A 3 -80.00 -39.32 15.40
CA CYS A 3 -79.61 -38.66 14.14
C CYS A 3 -78.37 -37.75 14.15
N ARG A 4 -77.55 -37.68 13.10
CA ARG A 4 -77.34 -38.53 11.90
C ARG A 4 -76.09 -38.00 11.20
N ASN A 5 -75.23 -38.95 10.85
CA ASN A 5 -74.11 -38.92 9.92
C ASN A 5 -74.36 -38.12 8.61
N ARG A 6 -73.38 -37.30 8.15
CA ARG A 6 -73.10 -36.90 6.74
C ARG A 6 -71.64 -36.41 6.66
N ARG A 7 -70.69 -37.22 6.21
CA ARG A 7 -70.21 -37.45 4.82
C ARG A 7 -69.55 -36.24 4.11
N ILE A 8 -68.23 -36.40 3.93
CA ILE A 8 -67.42 -36.19 2.70
C ILE A 8 -66.92 -34.76 2.42
N ARG A 9 -65.59 -34.60 2.30
CA ARG A 9 -64.80 -34.27 1.07
C ARG A 9 -63.31 -34.18 1.46
N LEU A 10 -62.50 -35.15 1.01
CA LEU A 10 -61.47 -35.06 -0.06
C LEU A 10 -60.31 -34.12 0.33
N LEU A 11 -59.19 -34.68 0.79
CA LEU A 11 -58.00 -35.07 -0.01
C LEU A 11 -57.28 -33.85 -0.62
N GLY A 12 -56.07 -33.57 -0.13
CA GLY A 12 -55.15 -32.65 -0.79
C GLY A 12 -53.85 -32.42 -0.04
N ALA A 13 -52.82 -33.20 -0.41
CA ALA A 13 -51.37 -32.93 -0.33
C ALA A 13 -50.80 -32.46 1.04
N GLY A 14 -50.02 -33.25 1.78
CA GLY A 14 -48.80 -33.92 1.32
C GLY A 14 -47.59 -33.02 1.58
N LEU A 15 -47.28 -32.76 2.86
CA LEU A 15 -46.12 -31.98 3.31
C LEU A 15 -44.85 -32.86 3.26
N LEU A 16 -44.03 -32.69 2.22
CA LEU A 16 -42.71 -33.31 2.10
C LEU A 16 -41.69 -32.47 2.88
N VAL A 17 -41.32 -32.94 4.07
CA VAL A 17 -40.18 -32.41 4.84
C VAL A 17 -38.91 -33.04 4.28
N VAL A 18 -38.17 -32.27 3.48
CA VAL A 18 -36.80 -32.63 3.08
C VAL A 18 -35.84 -32.05 4.10
N MET A 19 -35.36 -32.89 5.01
CA MET A 19 -34.20 -32.61 5.87
C MET A 19 -32.96 -32.52 4.98
N GLY A 20 -32.55 -31.31 4.63
CA GLY A 20 -31.25 -31.03 4.05
C GLY A 20 -30.17 -31.05 5.13
N LEU A 21 -29.37 -32.11 5.15
CA LEU A 21 -28.08 -32.16 5.86
C LEU A 21 -27.16 -31.07 5.31
N GLY A 22 -27.00 -29.98 6.07
CA GLY A 22 -26.06 -28.92 5.78
C GLY A 22 -24.63 -29.41 5.97
N LEU A 23 -23.99 -29.86 4.88
CA LEU A 23 -22.54 -29.96 4.82
C LEU A 23 -21.98 -28.54 4.74
N ALA A 24 -21.56 -28.01 5.89
CA ALA A 24 -20.71 -26.84 5.96
C ALA A 24 -19.37 -27.18 5.29
N SER A 25 -19.25 -26.89 4.00
CA SER A 25 -17.95 -26.84 3.35
C SER A 25 -17.23 -25.61 3.91
N SER A 26 -16.35 -25.85 4.87
CA SER A 26 -15.34 -24.88 5.29
C SER A 26 -14.35 -24.75 4.15
N TRP A 27 -14.56 -23.77 3.28
CA TRP A 27 -13.55 -23.37 2.29
C TRP A 27 -12.39 -22.75 3.06
N ALA A 28 -11.41 -23.59 3.42
CA ALA A 28 -10.11 -23.09 3.84
C ALA A 28 -9.55 -22.30 2.65
N GLN A 29 -9.49 -20.97 2.78
CA GLN A 29 -8.79 -20.13 1.82
C GLN A 29 -7.32 -20.58 1.81
N ALA A 30 -6.92 -21.22 0.71
CA ALA A 30 -5.51 -21.50 0.47
C ALA A 30 -4.73 -20.18 0.53
N PRO A 31 -3.53 -20.14 1.13
CA PRO A 31 -2.71 -18.94 1.15
C PRO A 31 -2.51 -18.44 -0.29
N ALA A 32 -2.68 -17.14 -0.50
CA ALA A 32 -2.52 -16.54 -1.81
C ALA A 32 -1.14 -16.92 -2.39
N PRO A 33 -1.06 -17.39 -3.64
CA PRO A 33 0.22 -17.68 -4.27
C PRO A 33 1.05 -16.38 -4.32
N GLY A 34 2.15 -16.35 -3.57
CA GLY A 34 3.01 -15.16 -3.45
C GLY A 34 3.47 -14.83 -2.03
N SER A 35 2.83 -15.41 -0.99
CA SER A 35 3.15 -15.10 0.42
C SER A 35 4.57 -15.45 0.86
N ASN A 36 5.31 -16.24 0.07
CA ASN A 36 6.67 -16.67 0.40
C ASN A 36 7.77 -15.91 -0.38
N ILE A 37 7.41 -14.95 -1.24
CA ILE A 37 8.40 -14.19 -2.02
C ILE A 37 8.99 -13.07 -1.17
N LEU A 38 8.11 -12.32 -0.52
CA LEU A 38 8.43 -11.13 0.25
C LEU A 38 7.54 -11.03 1.48
N ARG A 39 8.13 -10.59 2.59
CA ARG A 39 7.42 -10.27 3.82
C ARG A 39 7.75 -8.87 4.30
N ILE A 40 6.74 -8.06 4.56
CA ILE A 40 6.91 -6.75 5.20
C ILE A 40 7.31 -6.96 6.67
N ARG A 41 8.34 -6.24 7.11
CA ARG A 41 8.88 -6.30 8.46
C ARG A 41 8.47 -5.01 9.17
N GLY A 42 7.57 -5.14 10.15
CA GLY A 42 7.04 -3.99 10.89
C GLY A 42 5.91 -3.28 10.15
N LYS A 43 5.67 -2.02 10.52
CA LYS A 43 4.65 -1.15 9.93
C LYS A 43 5.31 -0.08 9.08
N LEU A 44 4.59 0.49 8.13
CA LEU A 44 4.93 1.76 7.50
C LEU A 44 5.27 2.83 8.54
N ILE A 45 6.41 3.50 8.37
CA ILE A 45 6.93 4.49 9.32
C ILE A 45 6.93 5.88 8.66
N PRO A 46 5.88 6.69 8.80
CA PRO A 46 5.89 8.08 8.38
C PRO A 46 6.76 8.92 9.32
N THR A 47 7.72 9.65 8.77
CA THR A 47 8.63 10.51 9.54
C THR A 47 8.80 11.87 8.85
N LYS A 48 9.28 12.83 9.64
CA LYS A 48 9.83 14.08 9.11
C LYS A 48 11.34 13.98 9.15
N GLU A 49 11.99 14.16 8.02
CA GLU A 49 13.43 14.04 7.88
C GLU A 49 14.04 15.34 7.37
N LYS A 50 15.07 15.84 8.05
CA LYS A 50 15.74 17.08 7.64
C LYS A 50 16.57 16.82 6.40
N THR A 51 16.63 17.79 5.50
CA THR A 51 17.54 17.74 4.36
C THR A 51 18.98 17.49 4.85
N PRO A 52 19.69 16.48 4.29
CA PRO A 52 21.08 16.21 4.63
C PRO A 52 21.98 17.38 4.24
N VAL A 53 23.02 17.62 5.03
CA VAL A 53 23.99 18.68 4.80
C VAL A 53 25.27 18.06 4.24
N TYR A 54 25.56 18.35 2.97
CA TYR A 54 26.81 17.94 2.32
C TYR A 54 27.86 19.05 2.48
N GLN A 55 29.02 18.70 3.02
CA GLN A 55 30.16 19.62 3.08
C GLN A 55 30.99 19.46 1.82
N THR A 56 31.18 20.53 1.08
CA THR A 56 32.09 20.57 -0.08
C THR A 56 33.16 21.64 0.16
N SER A 57 34.29 21.53 -0.55
CA SER A 57 35.41 22.48 -0.45
C SER A 57 35.04 23.90 -0.92
N VAL A 58 33.93 24.04 -1.64
CA VAL A 58 33.35 25.32 -2.05
C VAL A 58 32.27 25.72 -1.05
N ARG A 59 32.38 26.92 -0.47
CA ARG A 59 31.42 27.44 0.52
C ARG A 59 29.99 27.42 -0.04
N SER A 60 29.19 26.44 0.37
CA SER A 60 27.76 26.39 0.09
C SER A 60 27.07 27.58 0.77
N GLN A 61 26.36 28.40 -0.01
CA GLN A 61 25.70 29.62 0.48
C GLN A 61 24.38 29.37 1.23
N THR A 62 24.07 28.12 1.55
CA THR A 62 22.78 27.79 2.15
C THR A 62 22.82 28.03 3.67
N SER A 63 22.61 29.27 4.10
CA SER A 63 22.59 29.68 5.52
C SER A 63 21.22 29.52 6.21
N GLY A 64 20.28 28.81 5.58
CA GLY A 64 18.93 28.58 6.11
C GLY A 64 18.81 27.29 6.94
N ARG A 65 17.78 27.23 7.80
CA ARG A 65 17.36 25.98 8.47
C ARG A 65 17.03 24.93 7.39
N PRO A 66 17.63 23.73 7.43
CA PRO A 66 17.29 22.67 6.47
C PRO A 66 15.79 22.37 6.52
N PRO A 67 15.09 22.37 5.38
CA PRO A 67 13.66 22.06 5.37
C PRO A 67 13.44 20.59 5.74
N GLU A 68 12.24 20.30 6.26
CA GLU A 68 11.84 18.96 6.68
C GLU A 68 11.01 18.30 5.58
N TRP A 69 11.53 17.21 5.06
CA TRP A 69 10.85 16.33 4.12
C TRP A 69 9.91 15.41 4.88
N TRP A 70 8.78 15.07 4.27
CA TRP A 70 8.00 13.95 4.74
C TRP A 70 8.50 12.69 4.03
N ARG A 71 8.73 11.64 4.79
CA ARG A 71 9.19 10.33 4.31
C ARG A 71 8.28 9.26 4.86
N VAL A 72 8.06 8.20 4.09
CA VAL A 72 7.56 6.94 4.63
C VAL A 72 8.49 5.82 4.20
N ALA A 73 8.95 5.03 5.16
CA ALA A 73 9.80 3.88 4.94
C ALA A 73 9.12 2.58 5.36
N VAL A 74 9.51 1.50 4.69
CA VAL A 74 9.10 0.13 4.98
C VAL A 74 10.32 -0.78 4.96
N GLU A 75 10.49 -1.60 5.98
CA GLU A 75 11.43 -2.72 5.93
C GLU A 75 10.75 -3.94 5.33
N TYR A 76 11.46 -4.69 4.51
CA TYR A 76 10.97 -5.94 3.95
C TYR A 76 12.07 -6.99 3.88
N GLU A 77 11.66 -8.25 3.79
CA GLU A 77 12.54 -9.39 3.69
C GLU A 77 12.16 -10.24 2.48
N THR A 78 13.13 -10.55 1.63
CA THR A 78 12.97 -11.39 0.44
C THR A 78 13.51 -12.79 0.70
N ALA A 79 12.80 -13.82 0.21
CA ALA A 79 13.20 -15.22 0.38
C ALA A 79 13.98 -15.82 -0.80
N PRO A 80 13.63 -15.55 -2.08
CA PRO A 80 14.41 -16.01 -3.24
C PRO A 80 15.82 -15.43 -3.24
N GLU A 81 16.79 -16.17 -3.82
CA GLU A 81 18.19 -15.73 -3.91
C GLU A 81 18.34 -14.41 -4.65
N TRP A 82 17.60 -14.27 -5.76
CA TRP A 82 17.46 -13.05 -6.54
C TRP A 82 16.01 -12.87 -6.97
N ILE A 83 15.59 -11.62 -7.03
CA ILE A 83 14.33 -11.18 -7.61
C ILE A 83 14.65 -10.13 -8.68
N ASP A 84 14.22 -10.38 -9.91
CA ASP A 84 14.52 -9.50 -11.04
C ASP A 84 13.86 -8.13 -10.87
N GLU A 85 12.61 -8.10 -10.41
CA GLU A 85 11.81 -6.89 -10.30
C GLU A 85 10.83 -6.93 -9.12
N LEU A 86 10.78 -5.86 -8.33
CA LEU A 86 9.70 -5.59 -7.38
C LEU A 86 9.14 -4.19 -7.61
N GLU A 87 7.83 -4.09 -7.79
CA GLU A 87 7.12 -2.82 -7.93
C GLU A 87 6.46 -2.44 -6.60
N PHE A 88 6.85 -1.30 -6.03
CA PHE A 88 6.28 -0.72 -4.84
C PHE A 88 5.42 0.47 -5.22
N THR A 89 4.11 0.37 -5.04
CA THR A 89 3.18 1.48 -5.22
C THR A 89 2.80 2.05 -3.86
N PHE A 90 3.22 3.29 -3.61
CA PHE A 90 2.86 4.04 -2.42
C PHE A 90 1.68 4.97 -2.70
N TYR A 91 0.78 5.06 -1.73
CA TYR A 91 -0.34 5.98 -1.72
C TYR A 91 -0.27 6.85 -0.47
N ALA A 92 -0.35 8.18 -0.64
CA ALA A 92 -0.39 9.13 0.45
C ALA A 92 -1.66 9.98 0.35
N TYR A 93 -2.51 9.95 1.37
CA TYR A 93 -3.74 10.72 1.41
C TYR A 93 -3.65 11.89 2.38
N LEU A 94 -4.16 13.03 1.92
CA LEU A 94 -4.20 14.29 2.64
C LEU A 94 -5.56 14.96 2.44
N GLU A 95 -5.84 15.94 3.29
CA GLU A 95 -6.91 16.91 3.08
C GLU A 95 -6.23 18.23 2.68
N ASP A 96 -6.37 18.63 1.41
CA ASP A 96 -5.66 19.78 0.86
C ASP A 96 -6.14 21.09 1.49
N GLN A 97 -5.34 21.61 2.42
CA GLN A 97 -5.61 22.85 3.14
C GLN A 97 -5.74 24.07 2.20
N SER A 98 -5.05 24.05 1.06
CA SER A 98 -5.15 25.11 0.06
C SER A 98 -6.45 25.08 -0.75
N ALA A 99 -7.18 23.96 -0.70
CA ALA A 99 -8.42 23.71 -1.42
C ALA A 99 -9.59 23.38 -0.48
N LYS A 100 -9.73 24.12 0.63
CA LYS A 100 -10.81 23.95 1.63
C LYS A 100 -10.89 22.51 2.18
N ASN A 101 -9.75 21.87 2.43
CA ASN A 101 -9.62 20.51 2.92
C ASN A 101 -10.22 19.46 1.97
N ALA A 102 -10.18 19.71 0.66
CA ALA A 102 -10.59 18.72 -0.33
C ALA A 102 -9.72 17.46 -0.25
N PRO A 103 -10.30 16.24 -0.33
CA PRO A 103 -9.54 15.00 -0.28
C PRO A 103 -8.61 14.91 -1.49
N VAL A 104 -7.35 14.59 -1.25
CA VAL A 104 -6.36 14.34 -2.30
C VAL A 104 -5.53 13.10 -1.95
N MET A 105 -5.27 12.28 -2.96
CA MET A 105 -4.38 11.14 -2.83
C MET A 105 -3.28 11.25 -3.88
N PHE A 106 -2.03 11.13 -3.43
CA PHE A 106 -0.88 11.00 -4.30
C PHE A 106 -0.50 9.53 -4.46
N ARG A 107 -0.02 9.19 -5.65
CA ARG A 107 0.58 7.90 -5.94
C ARG A 107 2.02 8.09 -6.42
N GLY A 108 2.88 7.18 -5.97
CA GLY A 108 4.26 7.08 -6.44
C GLY A 108 4.63 5.61 -6.58
N VAL A 109 5.36 5.30 -7.65
CA VAL A 109 5.78 3.94 -7.96
C VAL A 109 7.31 3.90 -7.93
N VAL A 110 7.85 2.92 -7.20
CA VAL A 110 9.28 2.64 -7.13
C VAL A 110 9.49 1.21 -7.57
N THR A 111 10.23 1.02 -8.65
CA THR A 111 10.60 -0.31 -9.14
C THR A 111 12.04 -0.58 -8.76
N TYR A 112 12.25 -1.62 -7.95
CA TYR A 112 13.57 -2.13 -7.62
C TYR A 112 13.92 -3.29 -8.54
N GLU A 113 15.16 -3.35 -9.02
CA GLU A 113 15.67 -4.45 -9.85
C GLU A 113 16.84 -5.16 -9.19
N ASN A 114 17.06 -6.41 -9.57
CA ASN A 114 18.17 -7.24 -9.09
C ASN A 114 18.24 -7.26 -7.56
N VAL A 115 17.11 -7.53 -6.91
CA VAL A 115 16.99 -7.52 -5.45
C VAL A 115 17.48 -8.86 -4.90
N PRO A 116 18.58 -8.89 -4.13
CA PRO A 116 19.06 -10.15 -3.55
C PRO A 116 18.18 -10.62 -2.40
N LYS A 117 18.38 -11.86 -1.97
CA LYS A 117 17.83 -12.37 -0.72
C LYS A 117 18.27 -11.52 0.48
N GLY A 118 17.36 -11.29 1.42
CA GLY A 118 17.70 -10.71 2.71
C GLY A 118 16.79 -9.57 3.12
N ARG A 119 17.32 -8.68 3.96
CA ARG A 119 16.58 -7.54 4.52
C ARG A 119 16.89 -6.27 3.77
N HIS A 120 15.85 -5.51 3.50
CA HIS A 120 15.88 -4.35 2.62
C HIS A 120 14.98 -3.25 3.15
N VAL A 121 15.17 -2.04 2.64
CA VAL A 121 14.32 -0.89 2.91
C VAL A 121 13.82 -0.31 1.60
N ALA A 122 12.54 0.05 1.56
CA ALA A 122 11.97 0.88 0.52
C ALA A 122 11.37 2.14 1.14
N ASP A 123 11.35 3.23 0.40
CA ASP A 123 10.69 4.45 0.84
C ASP A 123 10.29 5.38 -0.30
N ILE A 124 9.54 6.40 0.09
CA ILE A 124 9.11 7.47 -0.78
C ILE A 124 8.99 8.78 0.01
N PHE A 125 9.07 9.89 -0.70
CA PHE A 125 9.17 11.22 -0.11
C PHE A 125 8.12 12.19 -0.66
N LEU A 126 7.74 13.16 0.16
CA LEU A 126 7.05 14.38 -0.28
C LEU A 126 7.95 15.59 -0.02
N HIS A 127 8.01 16.46 -1.02
CA HIS A 127 8.76 17.71 -0.93
C HIS A 127 8.20 18.63 0.18
N PRO A 128 9.06 19.32 0.96
CA PRO A 128 8.64 20.22 2.04
C PRO A 128 7.59 21.25 1.62
N ASN A 129 7.71 21.84 0.43
CA ASN A 129 6.74 22.79 -0.12
C ASN A 129 5.35 22.19 -0.36
N VAL A 130 5.26 20.89 -0.71
CA VAL A 130 3.98 20.21 -0.88
C VAL A 130 3.31 20.06 0.47
N VAL A 131 4.05 19.61 1.48
CA VAL A 131 3.57 19.46 2.86
C VAL A 131 3.16 20.83 3.44
N ALA A 132 3.94 21.87 3.19
CA ALA A 132 3.63 23.23 3.66
C ALA A 132 2.36 23.81 3.02
N ARG A 133 2.11 23.49 1.75
CA ARG A 133 0.92 23.98 1.02
C ARG A 133 -0.34 23.19 1.33
N MET A 134 -0.23 21.86 1.38
CA MET A 134 -1.39 20.96 1.42
C MET A 134 -1.69 20.43 2.81
N GLY A 135 -0.75 20.50 3.75
CA GLY A 135 -0.90 20.01 5.10
C GLY A 135 -0.27 18.63 5.32
N GLN A 136 -0.68 17.99 6.42
CA GLN A 136 -0.09 16.73 6.89
C GLN A 136 -0.71 15.51 6.21
N VAL A 137 0.11 14.49 5.96
CA VAL A 137 -0.36 13.17 5.51
C VAL A 137 -1.16 12.49 6.61
N LYS A 138 -2.39 12.09 6.28
CA LYS A 138 -3.33 11.47 7.22
C LYS A 138 -3.22 9.95 7.22
N GLN A 139 -3.03 9.35 6.05
CA GLN A 139 -2.90 7.91 5.90
C GLN A 139 -2.00 7.56 4.72
N VAL A 140 -1.30 6.44 4.85
CA VAL A 140 -0.40 5.88 3.84
C VAL A 140 -0.75 4.43 3.60
N ALA A 141 -0.60 3.99 2.35
CA ALA A 141 -0.66 2.60 1.98
C ALA A 141 0.48 2.24 1.04
N LEU A 142 0.80 0.96 1.03
CA LEU A 142 1.78 0.34 0.18
C LEU A 142 1.18 -0.92 -0.44
N VAL A 143 1.37 -1.07 -1.74
CA VAL A 143 1.08 -2.29 -2.49
C VAL A 143 2.37 -2.72 -3.17
N ILE A 144 2.82 -3.95 -2.89
CA ILE A 144 4.02 -4.54 -3.48
C ILE A 144 3.60 -5.60 -4.48
N LYS A 145 4.13 -5.51 -5.71
CA LYS A 145 3.93 -6.49 -6.77
C LYS A 145 5.23 -7.15 -7.20
N HIS A 146 5.10 -8.40 -7.61
CA HIS A 146 6.13 -9.19 -8.28
C HIS A 146 5.48 -9.85 -9.50
N ASN A 147 6.05 -9.66 -10.69
CA ASN A 147 5.49 -10.15 -11.96
C ASN A 147 3.99 -9.79 -12.14
N GLY A 148 3.64 -8.55 -11.81
CA GLY A 148 2.26 -8.02 -11.91
C GLY A 148 1.28 -8.52 -10.83
N MET A 149 1.66 -9.50 -10.00
CA MET A 149 0.82 -10.01 -8.92
C MET A 149 1.12 -9.31 -7.60
N VAL A 150 0.08 -8.95 -6.85
CA VAL A 150 0.23 -8.37 -5.50
C VAL A 150 0.75 -9.46 -4.55
N VAL A 151 1.92 -9.22 -3.97
CA VAL A 151 2.57 -10.15 -3.04
C VAL A 151 2.47 -9.70 -1.59
N ALA A 152 2.33 -8.39 -1.34
CA ALA A 152 2.13 -7.84 -0.01
C ALA A 152 1.47 -6.46 -0.06
N THR A 153 0.79 -6.10 1.03
CA THR A 153 0.21 -4.77 1.23
C THR A 153 0.38 -4.35 2.69
N ASP A 154 0.57 -3.06 2.94
CA ASP A 154 0.52 -2.50 4.30
C ASP A 154 -0.17 -1.13 4.29
N SER A 155 -0.73 -0.71 5.43
CA SER A 155 -1.31 0.61 5.58
C SER A 155 -1.29 1.11 7.02
N THR A 156 -1.18 2.43 7.18
CA THR A 156 -1.37 3.09 8.46
C THR A 156 -2.84 3.19 8.89
N SER A 157 -3.78 2.90 7.98
CA SER A 157 -5.23 2.93 8.23
C SER A 157 -5.76 1.53 8.54
N SER A 158 -6.75 1.42 9.42
CA SER A 158 -7.44 0.15 9.69
C SER A 158 -8.45 -0.22 8.59
N ARG A 159 -8.83 0.72 7.72
CA ARG A 159 -9.72 0.46 6.60
C ARG A 159 -8.93 -0.25 5.50
N PRO A 160 -9.27 -1.50 5.14
CA PRO A 160 -8.57 -2.19 4.06
C PRO A 160 -8.81 -1.48 2.72
N ASN A 161 -7.78 -1.48 1.87
CA ASN A 161 -7.85 -1.03 0.47
C ASN A 161 -8.48 0.37 0.28
N TRP A 162 -8.33 1.27 1.25
CA TRP A 162 -8.93 2.60 1.17
C TRP A 162 -8.44 3.41 -0.04
N TRP A 163 -7.26 3.08 -0.56
CA TRP A 163 -6.65 3.71 -1.73
C TRP A 163 -7.45 3.48 -3.02
N ASP A 164 -8.26 2.43 -3.12
CA ASP A 164 -9.11 2.20 -4.30
C ASP A 164 -10.28 3.20 -4.38
N GLY A 165 -10.60 3.89 -3.28
CA GLY A 165 -11.71 4.83 -3.17
C GLY A 165 -11.41 6.26 -3.64
N PHE A 166 -10.16 6.55 -4.01
CA PHE A 166 -9.74 7.91 -4.39
C PHE A 166 -8.97 7.87 -5.72
N PRO A 167 -9.20 8.81 -6.64
CA PRO A 167 -8.36 8.93 -7.83
C PRO A 167 -6.96 9.43 -7.45
N PRO A 168 -5.88 8.70 -7.76
CA PRO A 168 -4.52 9.14 -7.47
C PRO A 168 -4.07 10.27 -8.40
N LYS A 169 -3.25 11.18 -7.86
CA LYS A 169 -2.42 12.12 -8.63
C LYS A 169 -0.96 11.65 -8.60
N ASP A 170 -0.36 11.51 -9.78
CA ASP A 170 1.04 11.09 -9.92
C ASP A 170 2.00 12.29 -9.92
N GLY A 171 3.31 12.01 -9.85
CA GLY A 171 4.38 13.00 -10.04
C GLY A 171 4.68 13.90 -8.83
N VAL A 172 4.03 13.67 -7.69
CA VAL A 172 4.25 14.43 -6.45
C VAL A 172 5.03 13.65 -5.41
N LEU A 173 4.80 12.33 -5.32
CA LEU A 173 5.60 11.43 -4.52
C LEU A 173 6.90 11.11 -5.25
N LEU A 174 8.02 11.33 -4.56
CA LEU A 174 9.37 11.23 -5.13
C LEU A 174 10.10 10.03 -4.55
N ASN A 175 10.74 9.25 -5.43
CA ASN A 175 11.64 8.19 -5.01
C ASN A 175 12.96 8.77 -4.45
N ARG A 176 13.76 7.95 -3.76
CA ARG A 176 15.02 8.42 -3.15
C ARG A 176 15.96 9.14 -4.12
N THR A 177 16.12 8.64 -5.35
CA THR A 177 17.09 9.22 -6.33
C THR A 177 16.67 10.61 -6.81
N GLN A 178 15.40 10.97 -6.64
CA GLN A 178 14.85 12.30 -6.93
C GLN A 178 14.95 13.29 -5.75
N THR A 179 15.62 12.90 -4.66
CA THR A 179 15.69 13.70 -3.43
C THR A 179 17.13 13.94 -2.98
N PRO A 180 17.37 14.90 -2.06
CA PRO A 180 18.67 15.06 -1.42
C PRO A 180 19.16 13.83 -0.64
N PHE A 181 18.31 12.84 -0.37
CA PHE A 181 18.67 11.60 0.34
C PHE A 181 19.27 10.53 -0.58
N ALA A 182 19.44 10.83 -1.88
CA ALA A 182 19.99 9.90 -2.86
C ALA A 182 21.36 9.33 -2.47
N LEU A 183 22.18 10.08 -1.75
CA LEU A 183 23.53 9.69 -1.34
C LEU A 183 23.65 9.30 0.15
N VAL A 184 22.54 9.33 0.89
CA VAL A 184 22.51 8.95 2.31
C VAL A 184 22.22 7.46 2.41
N ASP A 185 23.08 6.72 3.13
CA ASP A 185 23.00 5.27 3.30
C ASP A 185 22.85 4.51 1.97
N TYR A 186 23.55 4.97 0.93
CA TYR A 186 23.37 4.51 -0.47
C TYR A 186 23.35 2.98 -0.60
N ASP A 187 24.30 2.29 0.03
CA ASP A 187 24.45 0.83 -0.05
C ASP A 187 23.35 0.04 0.69
N SER A 188 22.50 0.72 1.48
CA SER A 188 21.39 0.09 2.21
C SER A 188 20.11 -0.05 1.36
N TYR A 189 20.09 0.52 0.15
CA TYR A 189 18.92 0.52 -0.74
C TYR A 189 19.23 -0.20 -2.05
N ASN A 190 18.23 -0.92 -2.55
CA ASN A 190 18.35 -1.61 -3.84
C ASN A 190 18.35 -0.63 -5.02
N PHE A 191 18.87 -1.09 -6.15
CA PHE A 191 18.90 -0.34 -7.40
C PHE A 191 17.48 0.01 -7.84
N ILE A 192 17.22 1.30 -8.05
CA ILE A 192 15.94 1.82 -8.53
C ILE A 192 16.01 1.95 -10.05
N ARG A 193 15.06 1.32 -10.75
CA ARG A 193 14.90 1.45 -12.20
C ARG A 193 14.75 2.93 -12.56
N ALA A 194 15.56 3.38 -13.53
CA ALA A 194 15.42 4.72 -14.07
C ALA A 194 14.04 4.91 -14.72
N ALA A 195 13.42 6.07 -14.50
CA ALA A 195 12.18 6.40 -15.19
C ALA A 195 12.42 6.32 -16.70
N SER A 196 11.66 5.47 -17.40
CA SER A 196 11.73 5.43 -18.86
C SER A 196 11.27 6.78 -19.41
N PRO A 197 12.04 7.43 -20.29
CA PRO A 197 11.56 8.64 -20.95
C PRO A 197 10.29 8.26 -21.72
N ALA A 198 9.21 9.01 -21.50
CA ALA A 198 8.02 8.90 -22.34
C ALA A 198 8.44 9.14 -23.79
N ARG A 199 8.23 8.15 -24.66
CA ARG A 199 8.42 8.30 -26.11
C ARG A 199 7.22 9.00 -26.72
#